data_AF-A0A523NHW0-F1
#
_entry.id   AF-A0A523NHW0-F1
#
_cell.length_a   1.000
_cell.length_b   1.000
_cell.length_c   1.000
_cell.angle_alpha   90.00
_cell.angle_beta   90.00
_cell.angle_gamma   90.00
#
_symmetry.space_group_name_H-M   'P 1'
#
loop_
_entity.id
_entity.type
_entity.pdbx_description
1 polymer ?
#
loop_
_entity_poly.entity_id
_entity_poly.type
_entity_poly.pdbx_seq_one_letter_code
_entity_poly.pdbx_strand_id
1 'polypeptide(L)'
;ETRVIFWFVLFAWSGLGASFGPVILFTLYSKTVTRAGAIAGMLTGFISTLAWKISGLSDTVVYELVPAFLLASLAVWGVSQITQPRSIR
;
A
#
# COMPACT_ATOMS: atom_id res chain seq x y z
N GLU A 1 -10.94 -27.71 -4.53
CA GLU A 1 -11.10 -26.65 -5.56
C GLU A 1 -11.46 -25.29 -4.96
N THR A 2 -12.52 -25.17 -4.14
CA THR A 2 -12.93 -23.90 -3.52
C THR A 2 -11.87 -23.19 -2.67
N ARG A 3 -11.02 -23.94 -1.97
CA ARG A 3 -9.93 -23.37 -1.15
C ARG A 3 -8.93 -22.56 -1.98
N VAL A 4 -8.63 -23.01 -3.20
CA VAL A 4 -7.65 -22.35 -4.07
C VAL A 4 -8.20 -21.00 -4.53
N ILE A 5 -9.47 -20.96 -4.94
CA ILE A 5 -10.15 -19.73 -5.34
C ILE A 5 -10.16 -18.72 -4.19
N PHE A 6 -10.52 -19.16 -2.98
CA PHE A 6 -10.56 -18.29 -1.80
C PHE A 6 -9.20 -17.64 -1.51
N TRP A 7 -8.11 -18.41 -1.59
CA TRP A 7 -6.76 -17.88 -1.37
C TRP A 7 -6.30 -16.91 -2.46
N PHE A 8 -6.62 -17.19 -3.73
CA PHE A 8 -6.32 -16.25 -4.82
C PHE A 8 -7.06 -14.93 -4.68
N VAL A 9 -8.33 -14.99 -4.26
CA VAL A 9 -9.15 -13.79 -4.01
C VAL A 9 -8.58 -13.01 -2.83
N LEU A 10 -8.27 -13.66 -1.70
CA LEU A 10 -7.64 -13.00 -0.55
C LEU A 10 -6.34 -12.31 -0.95
N PHE A 11 -5.47 -13.00 -1.70
CA PHE A 11 -4.23 -12.43 -2.18
C PHE A 11 -4.46 -11.19 -3.07
N ALA A 12 -5.39 -11.26 -4.03
CA ALA A 12 -5.74 -10.13 -4.88
C ALA A 12 -6.28 -8.94 -4.06
N TRP A 13 -7.15 -9.21 -3.08
CA TRP A 13 -7.65 -8.20 -2.15
C TRP A 13 -6.56 -7.61 -1.26
N SER A 14 -5.54 -8.40 -0.90
CA SER A 14 -4.40 -7.90 -0.13
C SER A 14 -3.64 -6.81 -0.90
N GLY A 15 -3.37 -7.03 -2.19
CA GLY A 15 -2.64 -6.08 -3.03
C GLY A 15 -3.46 -4.82 -3.32
N LEU A 16 -4.76 -4.97 -3.58
CA LEU A 16 -5.67 -3.83 -3.74
C LEU A 16 -5.78 -3.01 -2.45
N GLY A 17 -5.97 -3.69 -1.30
CA GLY A 17 -6.06 -3.05 0.00
C GLY A 17 -4.79 -2.30 0.39
N ALA A 18 -3.62 -2.88 0.15
CA ALA A 18 -2.33 -2.25 0.43
C ALA A 18 -2.02 -1.08 -0.52
N SER A 19 -2.49 -1.12 -1.77
CA SER A 19 -2.24 -0.05 -2.75
C SER A 19 -3.18 1.14 -2.57
N PHE A 20 -4.49 0.87 -2.42
CA PHE A 20 -5.51 1.91 -2.37
C PHE A 20 -5.83 2.37 -0.94
N GLY A 21 -5.79 1.47 0.04
CA GLY A 21 -6.17 1.78 1.42
C GLY A 21 -5.40 2.94 2.03
N PRO A 22 -4.04 2.94 2.00
CA PRO A 22 -3.23 4.03 2.52
C PRO A 22 -3.51 5.35 1.80
N VAL A 23 -3.58 5.32 0.46
CA VAL A 23 -3.83 6.53 -0.33
C VAL A 23 -5.18 7.14 0.02
N ILE A 24 -6.25 6.33 0.08
CA ILE A 24 -7.59 6.79 0.44
C ILE A 24 -7.58 7.41 1.84
N LEU A 25 -7.02 6.72 2.84
CA LEU A 25 -6.93 7.25 4.21
C LEU A 25 -6.15 8.55 4.27
N PHE A 26 -4.97 8.61 3.66
CA PHE A 26 -4.17 9.83 3.67
C PHE A 26 -4.88 10.97 2.93
N THR A 27 -5.58 10.72 1.82
CA THR A 27 -6.33 11.79 1.13
C THR A 27 -7.53 12.32 1.93
N LEU A 28 -8.15 11.48 2.78
CA LEU A 28 -9.26 11.90 3.64
C LEU A 28 -8.78 12.68 4.88
N TYR A 29 -7.66 12.28 5.48
CA TYR A 29 -7.19 12.85 6.74
C TYR A 29 -6.05 13.87 6.61
N SER A 30 -5.29 13.86 5.51
CA SER A 30 -4.17 14.78 5.28
C SER A 30 -4.43 15.71 4.10
N LYS A 31 -4.26 17.02 4.34
CA LYS A 31 -4.38 18.06 3.29
C LYS A 31 -3.16 18.14 2.37
N THR A 32 -2.11 17.38 2.67
CA THR A 32 -0.79 17.52 2.07
C THR A 32 -0.42 16.39 1.11
N VAL A 33 -1.36 15.49 0.77
CA VAL A 33 -1.10 14.39 -0.16
C VAL A 33 -0.88 14.93 -1.57
N THR A 34 0.25 14.56 -2.17
CA THR A 34 0.57 14.95 -3.55
C THR A 34 0.23 13.83 -4.52
N ARG A 35 0.04 14.16 -5.81
CA ARG A 35 -0.16 13.13 -6.86
C ARG A 35 1.02 12.16 -6.93
N ALA A 36 2.25 12.66 -6.80
CA ALA A 36 3.45 11.83 -6.78
C ALA A 36 3.47 10.90 -5.55
N GLY A 37 3.09 11.41 -4.37
CA GLY A 37 2.98 10.61 -3.16
C GLY A 37 1.92 9.52 -3.25
N ALA A 38 0.77 9.83 -3.84
CA ALA A 38 -0.28 8.84 -4.09
C ALA A 38 0.21 7.71 -5.02
N ILE A 39 0.83 8.05 -6.16
CA ILE A 39 1.34 7.04 -7.12
C ILE A 39 2.46 6.20 -6.48
N ALA A 40 3.39 6.84 -5.76
CA ALA A 40 4.46 6.13 -5.07
C ALA A 40 3.90 5.17 -4.00
N GLY A 41 2.88 5.59 -3.26
CA GLY A 41 2.14 4.75 -2.32
C GLY A 41 1.50 3.53 -2.97
N MET A 42 0.77 3.73 -4.07
CA MET A 42 0.12 2.63 -4.81
C MET A 42 1.12 1.61 -5.33
N LEU A 43 2.22 2.07 -5.94
CA LEU A 43 3.26 1.20 -6.45
C LEU A 43 3.97 0.45 -5.32
N THR A 44 4.29 1.14 -4.23
CA THR A 44 4.93 0.52 -3.06
C THR A 44 4.02 -0.54 -2.44
N GLY A 45 2.72 -0.26 -2.30
CA GLY A 45 1.73 -1.21 -1.78
C GLY A 45 1.66 -2.48 -2.63
N PHE A 46 1.51 -2.34 -3.94
CA PHE A 46 1.44 -3.47 -4.85
C PHE A 46 2.73 -4.31 -4.84
N ILE A 47 3.89 -3.66 -5.02
CA ILE A 47 5.19 -4.34 -5.07
C ILE A 47 5.49 -5.02 -3.74
N SER A 48 5.22 -4.36 -2.62
CA SER A 48 5.47 -4.95 -1.29
C SER A 48 4.58 -6.16 -1.02
N THR A 49 3.29 -6.17 -1.40
CA THR A 49 2.46 -7.38 -1.30
C THR A 49 3.02 -8.55 -2.11
N LEU A 50 3.50 -8.28 -3.33
CA LEU A 50 4.04 -9.32 -4.20
C LEU A 50 5.38 -9.84 -3.66
N ALA A 51 6.28 -8.95 -3.26
CA ALA A 51 7.56 -9.30 -2.65
C ALA A 51 7.38 -10.10 -1.35
N TRP A 52 6.42 -9.70 -0.51
CA TRP A 52 6.11 -10.43 0.72
C TRP A 52 5.58 -11.84 0.44
N LYS A 53 4.71 -11.99 -0.56
CA LYS A 53 4.22 -13.32 -0.97
C LYS A 53 5.33 -14.23 -1.48
N ILE A 54 6.19 -13.70 -2.36
CA ILE A 54 7.29 -14.46 -2.97
C ILE A 54 8.31 -14.89 -1.92
N SER A 55 8.52 -14.07 -0.88
CA SER A 55 9.46 -14.38 0.20
C SER A 55 9.02 -15.54 1.12
N GLY A 56 7.77 -16.03 1.01
CA GLY A 56 7.24 -17.08 1.88
C GLY A 56 6.96 -16.64 3.33
N LEU A 57 7.19 -15.37 3.66
CA LEU A 57 6.94 -14.79 4.99
C LEU A 57 5.44 -14.65 5.28
N SER A 58 4.58 -14.71 4.26
CA SER A 58 3.12 -14.69 4.40
C SER A 58 2.59 -15.83 5.27
N ASP A 59 3.22 -16.99 5.18
CA ASP A 59 2.71 -18.24 5.75
C ASP A 59 3.29 -18.50 7.14
N THR A 60 4.34 -17.76 7.53
CA THR A 60 5.12 -17.99 8.76
C THR A 60 5.05 -16.84 9.76
N VAL A 61 4.83 -15.59 9.31
CA VAL A 61 4.91 -14.42 10.19
C VAL A 61 3.58 -13.67 10.26
N VAL A 62 3.15 -13.08 9.14
CA VAL A 62 1.97 -12.21 9.10
C VAL A 62 1.44 -12.08 7.66
N TYR A 63 0.12 -11.89 7.57
CA TYR A 63 -0.61 -11.67 6.32
C TYR A 63 -0.05 -10.49 5.52
N GLU A 64 0.08 -10.67 4.20
CA GLU A 64 0.80 -9.80 3.26
C GLU A 64 0.29 -8.36 3.27
N LEU A 65 -1.01 -8.15 3.56
CA LEU A 65 -1.62 -6.82 3.60
C LEU A 65 -0.99 -5.93 4.67
N VAL A 66 -0.70 -6.45 5.86
CA VAL A 66 -0.26 -5.63 7.00
C VAL A 66 1.09 -4.93 6.73
N PRO A 67 2.17 -5.64 6.37
CA PRO A 67 3.46 -5.01 6.09
C PRO A 67 3.40 -4.14 4.82
N ALA A 68 2.67 -4.59 3.79
CA ALA A 68 2.53 -3.83 2.56
C ALA A 68 1.79 -2.51 2.77
N PHE A 69 0.74 -2.52 3.59
CA PHE A 69 -0.02 -1.33 3.96
C PHE A 69 0.83 -0.33 4.75
N LEU A 70 1.69 -0.79 5.67
CA LEU A 70 2.61 0.06 6.42
C LEU A 70 3.65 0.70 5.48
N LEU A 71 4.26 -0.08 4.60
CA LEU A 71 5.23 0.43 3.63
C LEU A 71 4.61 1.43 2.65
N ALA A 72 3.42 1.14 2.14
CA ALA A 72 2.67 2.06 1.30
C ALA A 72 2.29 3.36 2.05
N SER A 73 1.88 3.26 3.31
CA SER A 73 1.59 4.43 4.17
C SER A 73 2.83 5.32 4.33
N LEU A 74 3.99 4.72 4.61
CA LEU A 74 5.26 5.43 4.72
C LEU A 74 5.67 6.08 3.39
N ALA A 75 5.47 5.38 2.27
CA ALA A 75 5.75 5.92 0.95
C ALA A 75 4.84 7.10 0.59
N VAL A 76 3.52 6.99 0.85
CA VAL A 76 2.58 8.12 0.64
C VAL A 76 3.02 9.32 1.46
N TRP A 77 3.26 9.13 2.75
CA TRP A 77 3.64 10.22 3.63
C TRP A 77 5.00 10.83 3.23
N GLY A 78 6.05 10.00 3.09
CA GLY A 78 7.40 10.46 2.79
C GLY A 78 7.50 11.19 1.45
N VAL A 79 6.94 10.62 0.38
CA VAL A 79 6.97 11.25 -0.95
C VAL A 79 6.08 12.48 -0.99
N SER A 80 4.95 12.49 -0.28
CA SER A 80 4.12 13.70 -0.17
C SER A 80 4.84 14.84 0.54
N GLN A 81 5.69 14.59 1.54
CA GLN A 81 6.51 15.64 2.16
C GLN A 81 7.59 16.19 1.21
N ILE A 82 8.22 15.31 0.43
CA ILE A 82 9.29 15.72 -0.51
C ILE A 82 8.72 16.51 -1.70
N THR A 83 7.57 16.08 -2.23
CA THR A 83 6.99 16.67 -3.45
C THR A 83 5.93 17.74 -3.15
N GLN A 84 5.70 18.08 -1.87
CA GLN A 84 4.71 19.07 -1.49
C GLN A 84 4.98 20.38 -2.22
N PRO A 85 4.08 20.85 -3.11
CA PRO A 85 4.19 22.19 -3.63
C PRO A 85 4.11 23.10 -2.43
N ARG A 86 5.18 23.87 -2.19
CA ARG A 86 5.22 24.88 -1.14
C ARG A 86 4.01 25.77 -1.38
N SER A 87 2.95 25.58 -0.60
CA SER A 87 1.77 26.41 -0.65
C SER A 87 2.28 27.82 -0.41
N ILE A 88 2.36 28.62 -1.47
CA ILE A 88 2.58 30.06 -1.36
C ILE A 88 1.37 30.54 -0.58
N ARG A 89 1.58 30.80 0.71
CA ARG A 89 0.62 31.44 1.59
C ARG A 89 0.84 32.93 1.49
#